data_AF-A0AAV8YL53-F1
#
_entry.id   AF-A0AAV8YL53-F1
#
_cell.length_a   1.000
_cell.length_b   1.000
_cell.length_c   1.000
_cell.angle_alpha   90.00
_cell.angle_beta   90.00
_cell.angle_gamma   90.00
#
_symmetry.space_group_name_H-M   'P 1'
#
loop_
_entity.id
_entity.type
_entity.pdbx_description
1 polymer ?
#
loop_
_entity_poly.entity_id
_entity_poly.type
_entity_poly.pdbx_seq_one_letter_code
_entity_poly.pdbx_strand_id
1 'polypeptide(L)'
;MLLPARCERVATSLNRIVSVDTLPTLSSLYKPVDGLALKQIDISVPVAVVQGHKAVLKCTFDLEGDKLYSMKWYRGAGEFYRYTPSDPKPIKQFKIRGFHVLESESNATQVVLENVSRVISGPFSCEVTADQPSFFTDMKTADLEVEIKIQK
;
A
#
# COMPACT_ATOMS: atom_id res chain seq x y z
N MET A 1 -27.77 7.71 0.69
CA MET A 1 -28.63 7.44 1.88
C MET A 1 -28.45 5.95 2.18
N LEU A 2 -27.83 5.47 3.26
CA LEU A 2 -27.63 5.97 4.62
C LEU A 2 -26.30 5.42 5.22
N LEU A 3 -25.71 6.16 6.16
CA LEU A 3 -24.67 5.77 7.12
C LEU A 3 -25.23 4.78 8.19
N PRO A 4 -24.50 4.42 9.26
CA PRO A 4 -23.32 3.55 9.38
C PRO A 4 -23.64 2.31 10.26
N ALA A 5 -22.89 1.21 10.11
CA ALA A 5 -23.06 0.05 11.00
C ALA A 5 -22.41 0.31 12.37
N ARG A 6 -23.27 0.52 13.38
CA ARG A 6 -22.93 0.45 14.81
C ARG A 6 -22.40 -0.94 15.15
N CYS A 7 -21.23 -1.00 15.79
CA CYS A 7 -20.75 -2.21 16.48
C CYS A 7 -21.34 -2.21 17.90
N GLU A 8 -22.34 -3.05 18.15
CA GLU A 8 -22.91 -3.26 19.48
C GLU A 8 -22.08 -4.30 20.26
N ARG A 9 -21.68 -3.95 21.48
CA ARG A 9 -21.03 -4.87 22.42
C ARG A 9 -22.08 -5.85 22.96
N VAL A 10 -21.93 -7.13 22.63
CA VAL A 10 -22.61 -8.21 23.34
C VAL A 10 -21.72 -8.65 24.50
N ALA A 11 -22.12 -8.27 25.71
CA ALA A 11 -21.58 -8.85 26.94
C ALA A 11 -22.45 -10.05 27.33
N THR A 12 -21.85 -11.24 27.41
CA THR A 12 -22.49 -12.39 28.06
C THR A 12 -21.48 -13.13 28.92
N SER A 13 -21.66 -12.95 30.24
CA SER A 13 -21.02 -13.68 31.32
C SER A 13 -21.31 -15.17 31.22
N LEU A 14 -20.28 -16.01 31.35
CA LEU A 14 -20.43 -17.38 31.84
C LEU A 14 -19.28 -17.72 32.80
N ASN A 15 -19.61 -17.73 34.09
CA ASN A 15 -18.88 -18.43 35.12
C ASN A 15 -18.81 -19.93 34.77
N ARG A 16 -17.61 -20.45 34.54
CA ARG A 16 -17.25 -21.84 34.81
C ARG A 16 -15.86 -21.89 35.43
N ILE A 17 -15.81 -22.28 36.69
CA ILE A 17 -14.59 -22.62 37.41
C ILE A 17 -14.07 -23.93 36.80
N VAL A 18 -12.96 -23.88 36.08
CA VAL A 18 -12.14 -25.05 35.79
C VAL A 18 -10.84 -24.83 36.55
N SER A 19 -10.56 -25.69 37.52
CA SER A 19 -9.29 -25.73 38.22
C SER A 19 -8.19 -26.09 37.21
N VAL A 20 -7.32 -25.15 36.89
CA VAL A 20 -6.12 -25.39 36.08
C VAL A 20 -4.91 -25.16 36.97
N ASP A 21 -4.55 -26.18 37.74
CA ASP A 21 -3.30 -26.20 38.48
C ASP A 21 -2.12 -26.35 37.50
N THR A 22 -1.19 -25.39 37.58
CA THR A 22 0.20 -25.42 37.09
C THR A 22 0.46 -25.67 35.61
N LEU A 23 0.31 -24.62 34.80
CA LEU A 23 1.19 -24.29 33.65
C LEU A 23 1.35 -22.77 33.62
N PRO A 24 2.52 -22.20 33.31
CA PRO A 24 2.70 -20.75 33.28
C PRO A 24 1.71 -20.16 32.26
N THR A 25 0.82 -19.31 32.75
CA THR A 25 -0.26 -18.73 31.96
C THR A 25 0.30 -17.86 30.83
N LEU A 26 -0.06 -18.18 29.57
CA LEU A 26 0.22 -17.34 28.39
C LEU A 26 -0.35 -15.90 28.49
N SER A 27 -1.14 -15.61 29.52
CA SER A 27 -1.64 -14.26 29.83
C SER A 27 -0.56 -13.26 30.23
N SER A 28 0.66 -13.71 30.58
CA SER A 28 1.77 -12.80 30.92
C SER A 28 2.57 -12.30 29.71
N LEU A 29 2.30 -12.80 28.49
CA LEU A 29 3.05 -12.40 27.28
C LEU A 29 2.23 -11.58 26.29
N TYR A 30 0.90 -11.56 26.39
CA TYR A 30 0.06 -10.74 25.51
C TYR A 30 -0.20 -9.39 26.16
N LYS A 31 0.78 -8.49 26.05
CA LYS A 31 0.53 -7.06 26.26
C LYS A 31 -0.43 -6.62 25.15
N PRO A 32 -1.60 -6.04 25.45
CA PRO A 32 -2.37 -5.34 24.43
C PRO A 32 -1.47 -4.25 23.87
N VAL A 33 -1.06 -4.41 22.61
CA VAL A 33 -0.24 -3.41 21.92
C VAL A 33 -1.23 -2.38 21.40
N ASP A 34 -1.35 -1.27 22.11
CA ASP A 34 -2.11 -0.12 21.62
C ASP A 34 -1.39 0.41 20.35
N GLY A 35 -1.98 0.13 19.18
CA GLY A 35 -1.75 0.87 17.94
C GLY A 35 -0.51 0.53 17.10
N LEU A 36 -0.24 -0.75 16.81
CA LEU A 36 0.62 -1.11 15.67
C LEU A 36 -0.26 -1.23 14.43
N ALA A 37 -0.29 -0.20 13.60
CA ALA A 37 -1.23 -0.10 12.50
C ALA A 37 -0.68 0.79 11.38
N LEU A 38 -0.92 0.40 10.13
CA LEU A 38 -0.82 1.34 9.01
C LEU A 38 -1.79 2.51 9.27
N LYS A 39 -1.23 3.68 9.61
CA LYS A 39 -2.01 4.85 10.02
C LYS A 39 -2.49 5.66 8.83
N GLN A 40 -1.58 5.90 7.90
CA GLN A 40 -1.82 6.79 6.78
C GLN A 40 -0.91 6.45 5.60
N ILE A 41 -1.50 6.42 4.41
CA ILE A 41 -0.79 6.52 3.14
C ILE A 41 -1.00 7.93 2.58
N ASP A 42 0.00 8.47 1.90
CA ASP A 42 -0.13 9.62 1.02
C ASP A 42 0.50 9.35 -0.34
N ILE A 43 -0.07 9.96 -1.38
CA ILE A 43 0.31 9.70 -2.76
C ILE A 43 0.50 11.03 -3.50
N SER A 44 1.59 11.11 -4.26
CA SER A 44 1.88 12.23 -5.17
C SER A 44 2.10 11.69 -6.58
N VAL A 45 1.12 11.95 -7.45
CA VAL A 45 1.18 11.69 -8.90
C VAL A 45 1.20 13.04 -9.60
N PRO A 46 2.12 13.28 -10.57
CA PRO A 46 2.12 14.52 -11.33
C PRO A 46 0.80 14.70 -12.08
N VAL A 47 0.21 15.89 -12.01
CA VAL A 47 -1.07 16.17 -12.69
C VAL A 47 -0.91 16.08 -14.21
N ALA A 48 0.20 16.57 -14.75
CA ALA A 48 0.50 16.54 -16.18
C ALA A 48 1.99 16.25 -16.44
N VAL A 49 2.28 15.40 -17.42
CA VAL A 49 3.64 15.11 -17.89
C VAL A 49 3.68 15.14 -19.41
N VAL A 50 4.73 15.73 -19.99
CA VAL A 50 4.89 15.72 -21.44
C VAL A 50 5.31 14.33 -21.92
N GLN A 51 4.71 13.86 -23.02
CA GLN A 51 5.08 12.62 -23.68
C GLN A 51 6.60 12.52 -23.89
N GLY A 52 7.14 11.31 -23.67
CA GLY A 52 8.57 11.01 -23.77
C GLY A 52 9.39 11.37 -22.53
N HIS A 53 8.82 12.07 -21.54
CA HIS A 53 9.53 12.42 -20.31
C HIS A 53 9.34 11.36 -19.22
N LYS A 54 9.97 11.59 -18.06
CA LYS A 54 9.77 10.78 -16.85
C LYS A 54 8.55 11.26 -16.06
N ALA A 55 7.80 10.32 -15.49
CA ALA A 55 6.81 10.59 -14.45
C ALA A 55 7.26 9.95 -13.14
N VAL A 56 7.29 10.73 -12.06
CA VAL A 56 7.72 10.28 -10.73
C VAL A 56 6.50 10.11 -9.85
N LEU A 57 6.18 8.88 -9.51
CA LEU A 57 5.07 8.51 -8.62
C LEU A 57 5.63 8.31 -7.22
N LYS A 58 5.05 8.96 -6.21
CA LYS A 58 5.46 8.80 -4.81
C LYS A 58 4.32 8.27 -3.97
N CYS A 59 4.65 7.33 -3.09
CA CYS A 59 3.75 6.75 -2.12
C CYS A 59 4.47 6.68 -0.77
N THR A 60 4.03 7.48 0.18
CA THR A 60 4.61 7.55 1.53
C THR A 60 3.61 6.99 2.53
N PHE A 61 4.09 6.28 3.54
CA PHE A 61 3.22 5.61 4.49
C PHE A 61 3.83 5.58 5.89
N ASP A 62 2.98 5.61 6.91
CA ASP A 62 3.34 5.45 8.32
C ASP A 62 2.79 4.12 8.84
N LEU A 63 3.69 3.21 9.20
CA LEU A 63 3.37 1.85 9.66
C LEU A 63 3.18 1.76 11.18
N GLU A 64 3.37 2.86 11.93
CA GLU A 64 3.30 2.93 13.40
C GLU A 64 3.96 1.74 14.13
N GLY A 65 5.10 1.27 13.62
CA GLY A 65 5.89 0.18 14.22
C GLY A 65 5.73 -1.19 13.57
N ASP A 66 4.78 -1.36 12.64
CA ASP A 66 4.75 -2.55 11.77
C ASP A 66 5.90 -2.55 10.76
N LYS A 67 6.16 -3.73 10.21
CA LYS A 67 7.03 -3.87 9.03
C LYS A 67 6.20 -3.77 7.76
N LEU A 68 6.83 -3.38 6.66
CA LEU A 68 6.17 -3.39 5.36
C LEU A 68 6.12 -4.82 4.83
N TYR A 69 4.93 -5.33 4.51
CA TYR A 69 4.79 -6.56 3.74
C TYR A 69 4.94 -6.26 2.24
N SER A 70 4.17 -5.31 1.71
CA SER A 70 4.32 -4.89 0.32
C SER A 70 3.83 -3.48 0.04
N MET A 71 4.48 -2.80 -0.91
CA MET A 71 3.97 -1.62 -1.60
C MET A 71 3.75 -1.98 -3.07
N LYS A 72 2.57 -1.70 -3.61
CA LYS A 72 2.21 -2.00 -5.00
C LYS A 72 1.65 -0.77 -5.70
N TRP A 73 1.96 -0.66 -6.98
CA TRP A 73 1.36 0.33 -7.86
C TRP A 73 0.52 -0.31 -8.96
N TYR A 74 -0.63 0.31 -9.19
CA TYR A 74 -1.62 -0.07 -10.18
C TYR A 74 -1.90 1.08 -11.14
N ARG A 75 -2.10 0.76 -12.42
CA ARG A 75 -2.78 1.63 -13.38
C ARG A 75 -4.14 1.00 -13.68
N GLY A 76 -5.22 1.61 -13.18
CA GLY A 76 -6.53 0.96 -13.20
C GLY A 76 -6.47 -0.38 -12.46
N ALA A 77 -6.82 -1.48 -13.13
CA ALA A 77 -6.76 -2.83 -12.55
C ALA A 77 -5.41 -3.56 -12.73
N GLY A 78 -4.48 -2.98 -13.50
CA GLY A 78 -3.20 -3.62 -13.80
C GLY A 78 -2.13 -3.26 -12.78
N GLU A 79 -1.67 -4.23 -11.99
CA GLU A 79 -0.41 -4.10 -11.23
C GLU A 79 0.73 -3.93 -12.23
N PHE A 80 1.62 -2.97 -12.01
CA PHE A 80 2.83 -2.79 -12.84
C PHE A 80 4.12 -2.80 -12.02
N TYR A 81 4.04 -2.55 -10.71
CA TYR A 81 5.19 -2.54 -9.82
C TYR A 81 4.81 -3.06 -8.44
N ARG A 82 5.70 -3.84 -7.83
CA ARG A 82 5.61 -4.29 -6.45
C ARG A 82 6.98 -4.28 -5.79
N TYR A 83 7.01 -3.75 -4.57
CA TYR A 83 8.13 -3.83 -3.65
C TYR A 83 7.75 -4.71 -2.45
N THR A 84 8.48 -5.80 -2.23
CA THR A 84 8.31 -6.74 -1.12
C THR A 84 9.66 -6.92 -0.40
N PRO A 85 9.89 -6.25 0.75
CA PRO A 85 11.22 -6.23 1.38
C PRO A 85 11.75 -7.61 1.78
N SER A 86 10.86 -8.57 2.06
CA SER A 86 11.21 -9.92 2.49
C SER A 86 11.59 -10.86 1.33
N ASP A 87 11.36 -10.46 0.08
CA ASP A 87 11.73 -11.27 -1.08
C ASP A 87 13.23 -11.15 -1.38
N PRO A 88 13.91 -12.23 -1.84
CA PRO A 88 15.30 -12.16 -2.28
C PRO A 88 15.54 -11.15 -3.41
N LYS A 89 14.51 -10.93 -4.25
CA LYS A 89 14.44 -9.84 -5.21
C LYS A 89 13.25 -8.94 -4.82
N PRO A 90 13.49 -7.83 -4.09
CA PRO A 90 12.41 -7.02 -3.55
C PRO A 90 11.52 -6.36 -4.60
N ILE A 91 12.06 -6.11 -5.80
CA ILE A 91 11.32 -5.44 -6.88
C ILE A 91 10.83 -6.47 -7.89
N LYS A 92 9.51 -6.43 -8.15
CA LYS A 92 8.85 -7.16 -9.25
C LYS A 92 8.12 -6.16 -10.14
N GLN A 93 8.34 -6.30 -11.45
CA GLN A 93 7.67 -5.51 -12.47
C GLN A 93 6.72 -6.39 -13.27
N PHE A 94 5.54 -5.86 -13.58
CA PHE A 94 4.52 -6.54 -14.37
C PHE A 94 4.31 -5.75 -15.65
N LYS A 95 4.39 -6.44 -16.79
CA LYS A 95 4.36 -5.78 -18.09
C LYS A 95 2.96 -5.27 -18.40
N ILE A 96 2.81 -3.95 -18.43
CA ILE A 96 1.68 -3.26 -19.05
C ILE A 96 2.17 -2.62 -20.34
N ARG A 97 1.38 -2.70 -21.41
CA ARG A 97 1.75 -2.12 -22.71
C ARG A 97 1.94 -0.61 -22.56
N GLY A 98 3.09 -0.10 -22.99
CA GLY A 98 3.43 1.33 -22.93
C GLY A 98 3.96 1.81 -21.58
N PHE A 99 4.24 0.89 -20.63
CA PHE A 99 4.87 1.18 -19.35
C PHE A 99 6.33 0.74 -19.35
N HIS A 100 7.21 1.62 -18.89
CA HIS A 100 8.63 1.35 -18.66
C HIS A 100 9.00 1.87 -17.29
N VAL A 101 9.23 0.96 -16.33
CA VAL A 101 9.68 1.33 -14.99
C VAL A 101 11.20 1.38 -14.98
N LEU A 102 11.74 2.53 -14.56
CA LEU A 102 13.16 2.71 -14.35
C LEU A 102 13.55 2.22 -12.95
N GLU A 103 13.88 0.93 -12.85
CA GLU A 103 14.15 0.24 -11.58
C GLU A 103 15.28 0.90 -10.77
N SER A 104 16.32 1.41 -11.44
CA SER A 104 17.46 2.08 -10.78
C SER A 104 17.10 3.36 -10.03
N GLU A 105 15.94 3.96 -10.32
CA GLU A 105 15.42 5.16 -9.65
C GLU A 105 14.14 4.88 -8.84
N SER A 106 13.79 3.60 -8.67
CA SER A 106 12.56 3.15 -8.01
C SER A 106 12.84 2.32 -6.75
N ASN A 107 11.98 2.45 -5.75
CA ASN A 107 12.08 1.79 -4.45
C ASN A 107 10.71 1.67 -3.76
N ALA A 108 10.71 1.39 -2.46
CA ALA A 108 9.51 1.21 -1.64
C ALA A 108 8.56 2.42 -1.57
N THR A 109 9.04 3.64 -1.90
CA THR A 109 8.25 4.88 -1.78
C THR A 109 8.17 5.69 -3.07
N GLN A 110 8.97 5.34 -4.08
CA GLN A 110 9.01 6.05 -5.36
C GLN A 110 9.08 5.07 -6.52
N VAL A 111 8.30 5.33 -7.56
CA VAL A 111 8.40 4.61 -8.85
C VAL A 111 8.54 5.62 -9.97
N VAL A 112 9.56 5.43 -10.80
CA VAL A 112 9.85 6.29 -11.95
C VAL A 112 9.44 5.57 -13.22
N LEU A 113 8.49 6.16 -13.94
CA LEU A 113 8.14 5.75 -15.30
C LEU A 113 8.94 6.59 -16.29
N GLU A 114 9.53 5.97 -17.30
CA GLU A 114 10.26 6.66 -18.35
C GLU A 114 9.56 6.56 -19.70
N ASN A 115 9.87 7.51 -20.59
CA ASN A 115 9.29 7.58 -21.94
C ASN A 115 7.76 7.46 -21.93
N VAL A 116 7.09 8.24 -21.06
CA VAL A 116 5.64 8.12 -20.88
C VAL A 116 4.89 8.46 -22.16
N SER A 117 3.76 7.79 -22.40
CA SER A 117 2.92 8.02 -23.57
C SER A 117 1.47 8.30 -23.16
N ARG A 118 0.69 8.94 -24.03
CA ARG A 118 -0.73 9.26 -23.73
C ARG A 118 -1.58 8.04 -23.35
N VAL A 119 -1.17 6.84 -23.74
CA VAL A 119 -1.87 5.59 -23.42
C VAL A 119 -1.91 5.33 -21.90
N ILE A 120 -0.95 5.86 -21.14
CA ILE A 120 -0.88 5.61 -19.70
C ILE A 120 -1.65 6.63 -18.85
N SER A 121 -2.20 7.70 -19.44
CA SER A 121 -3.02 8.69 -18.73
C SER A 121 -4.18 8.02 -17.97
N GLY A 122 -4.56 8.56 -16.83
CA GLY A 122 -5.68 8.14 -15.98
C GLY A 122 -5.26 7.75 -14.56
N PRO A 123 -6.06 6.96 -13.84
CA PRO A 123 -5.86 6.73 -12.41
C PRO A 123 -4.72 5.77 -12.12
N PHE A 124 -3.88 6.19 -11.18
CA PHE A 124 -2.80 5.43 -10.56
C PHE A 124 -3.09 5.22 -9.08
N SER A 125 -3.00 3.98 -8.62
CA SER A 125 -3.26 3.63 -7.23
C SER A 125 -2.03 3.03 -6.58
N CYS A 126 -1.72 3.49 -5.36
CA CYS A 126 -0.74 2.85 -4.49
C CYS A 126 -1.48 2.07 -3.40
N GLU A 127 -1.14 0.79 -3.24
CA GLU A 127 -1.59 -0.07 -2.14
C GLU A 127 -0.38 -0.36 -1.23
N VAL A 128 -0.56 -0.18 0.08
CA VAL A 128 0.46 -0.53 1.08
C VAL A 128 -0.16 -1.51 2.04
N THR A 129 0.54 -2.62 2.27
CA THR A 129 0.17 -3.66 3.23
C THR A 129 1.28 -3.77 4.28
N ALA A 130 0.91 -3.58 5.55
CA ALA A 130 1.73 -3.89 6.70
C ALA A 130 1.87 -5.41 6.89
N ASP A 131 2.96 -5.83 7.51
CA ASP A 131 3.23 -7.21 7.91
C ASP A 131 2.59 -7.51 9.27
N GLN A 132 2.92 -8.67 9.83
CA GLN A 132 2.52 -9.03 11.19
C GLN A 132 2.85 -7.93 12.21
N PRO A 133 1.96 -7.71 13.21
CA PRO A 133 0.72 -8.45 13.48
C PRO A 133 -0.55 -7.88 12.81
N SER A 134 -0.55 -6.63 12.31
CA SER A 134 -1.80 -5.97 11.91
C SER A 134 -2.33 -6.46 10.56
N PHE A 135 -1.44 -6.76 9.62
CA PHE A 135 -1.76 -7.02 8.21
C PHE A 135 -2.61 -5.91 7.55
N PHE A 136 -2.58 -4.70 8.09
CA PHE A 136 -3.40 -3.61 7.59
C PHE A 136 -3.01 -3.22 6.17
N THR A 137 -4.03 -2.99 5.36
CA THR A 137 -3.88 -2.58 3.97
C THR A 137 -4.69 -1.33 3.74
N ASP A 138 -4.07 -0.33 3.13
CA ASP A 138 -4.72 0.91 2.70
C ASP A 138 -4.32 1.21 1.25
N MET A 139 -5.11 2.03 0.57
CA MET A 139 -4.90 2.37 -0.83
C MET A 139 -5.36 3.80 -1.14
N LYS A 140 -4.53 4.54 -1.88
CA LYS A 140 -4.90 5.85 -2.43
C LYS A 140 -4.69 5.91 -3.93
N THR A 141 -5.50 6.74 -4.59
CA THR A 141 -5.51 6.92 -6.05
C THR A 141 -5.37 8.39 -6.43
N ALA A 142 -4.62 8.66 -7.48
CA ALA A 142 -4.52 9.98 -8.12
C ALA A 142 -4.38 9.84 -9.63
N ASP A 143 -4.82 10.84 -10.39
CA ASP A 143 -4.78 10.84 -11.85
C ASP A 143 -3.50 11.45 -12.40
N LEU A 144 -3.00 10.87 -13.50
CA LEU A 144 -1.94 11.41 -14.33
C LEU A 144 -2.49 11.74 -15.72
N GLU A 145 -2.24 12.94 -16.23
CA GLU A 145 -2.43 13.26 -17.65
C GLU A 145 -1.10 13.33 -18.38
N VAL A 146 -1.02 12.77 -19.59
CA VAL A 146 0.16 12.86 -20.45
C VAL A 146 -0.15 13.68 -21.70
N GLU A 147 0.55 14.81 -21.83
CA GLU A 147 0.34 15.79 -22.88
C GLU A 147 1.29 15.59 -24.08
N ILE A 148 0.79 15.82 -25.29
CA ILE A 148 1.62 15.80 -26.50
C ILE A 148 2.18 17.21 -26.72
N LYS A 149 3.51 17.34 -26.78
CA LYS A 149 4.13 18.59 -27.27
C LYS A 149 3.81 18.75 -28.76
N ILE A 150 2.95 19.72 -29.08
CA ILE A 150 2.83 20.19 -30.45
C ILE A 150 4.02 21.12 -30.71
N GLN A 151 4.96 20.69 -31.55
CA GLN A 151 5.99 21.61 -32.03
C GLN A 151 5.34 22.58 -33.01
N LYS A 152 5.45 23.87 -32.71
CA LYS A 152 5.04 24.97 -33.59
C LYS A 152 6.26 25.49 -34.33
#